data_AF-A0A661PP37-F1
#
_entry.id   AF-A0A661PP37-F1
#
_cell.length_a   1.000
_cell.length_b   1.000
_cell.length_c   1.000
_cell.angle_alpha   90.00
_cell.angle_beta   90.00
_cell.angle_gamma   90.00
#
_symmetry.space_group_name_H-M   'P 1'
#
loop_
_entity.id
_entity.type
_entity.pdbx_description
1 polymer ?
#
loop_
_entity_poly.entity_id
_entity_poly.type
_entity_poly.pdbx_seq_one_letter_code
_entity_poly.pdbx_strand_id
1 'polypeptide(L)'
;MKIEVDLSSGERISCRAVIAIPETALDDATYIRSFTTASSVQSKHEFHTLAQIALIQFDDDEIKPHEVDGGINLTVDNEVFVVESGMVICRLESDDLVIYINVGQSPRKYLEMSNRYCTRWVRLDVQ
;
A
#
# COMPACT_ATOMS: atom_id res chain seq x y z
N MET A 1 -11.45 -6.01 12.35
CA MET A 1 -11.01 -4.82 11.63
C MET A 1 -11.50 -4.90 10.20
N LYS A 2 -11.98 -3.79 9.63
CA LYS A 2 -12.35 -3.68 8.21
C LYS A 2 -11.49 -2.61 7.54
N ILE A 3 -10.97 -2.92 6.36
CA ILE A 3 -10.16 -1.99 5.55
C ILE A 3 -10.86 -1.80 4.19
N GLU A 4 -11.17 -0.55 3.86
CA GLU A 4 -11.78 -0.18 2.58
C GLU A 4 -10.98 0.94 1.91
N VAL A 5 -10.78 0.83 0.61
CA VAL A 5 -10.19 1.87 -0.23
C VAL A 5 -11.28 2.44 -1.13
N ASP A 6 -11.53 3.73 -0.97
CA ASP A 6 -12.49 4.53 -1.73
C ASP A 6 -11.73 5.42 -2.72
N LEU A 7 -11.99 5.22 -4.00
CA LEU A 7 -11.41 6.03 -5.08
C LEU A 7 -12.32 7.23 -5.39
N SER A 8 -11.73 8.29 -5.94
CA SER A 8 -12.46 9.45 -6.46
C SER A 8 -13.47 9.09 -7.57
N SER A 9 -13.26 7.98 -8.27
CA SER A 9 -14.18 7.42 -9.27
C SER A 9 -15.49 6.88 -8.68
N GLY A 10 -15.59 6.76 -7.35
CA GLY A 10 -16.71 6.14 -6.64
C GLY A 10 -16.58 4.62 -6.47
N GLU A 11 -15.48 4.03 -6.92
CA GLU A 11 -15.17 2.62 -6.67
C GLU A 11 -14.73 2.41 -5.21
N ARG A 12 -15.27 1.36 -4.59
CA ARG A 12 -14.95 0.95 -3.22
C ARG A 12 -14.41 -0.47 -3.21
N ILE A 13 -13.20 -0.65 -2.71
CA ILE A 13 -12.48 -1.92 -2.67
C ILE A 13 -12.29 -2.36 -1.22
N SER A 14 -12.65 -3.60 -0.90
CA SER A 14 -12.35 -4.22 0.40
C SER A 14 -11.00 -4.90 0.36
N CYS A 15 -10.14 -4.58 1.33
CA CYS A 15 -8.78 -5.08 1.39
C CYS A 15 -8.55 -5.92 2.66
N ARG A 16 -7.78 -6.99 2.50
CA ARG A 16 -7.24 -7.75 3.62
C ARG A 16 -6.03 -7.05 4.23
N ALA A 17 -5.16 -6.50 3.39
CA ALA A 17 -3.99 -5.74 3.82
C ALA A 17 -3.73 -4.57 2.87
N VAL A 18 -3.16 -3.49 3.40
CA VAL A 18 -2.89 -2.27 2.64
C VAL A 18 -1.59 -1.61 3.10
N ILE A 19 -0.84 -1.05 2.15
CA ILE A 19 0.28 -0.14 2.40
C ILE A 19 -0.04 1.17 1.68
N ALA A 20 -0.23 2.25 2.45
CA ALA A 20 -0.47 3.60 1.96
C ALA A 20 0.85 4.40 2.00
N ILE A 21 1.24 4.91 0.84
CA ILE A 21 2.53 5.58 0.61
C ILE A 21 2.20 6.98 0.05
N PRO A 22 1.97 7.97 0.91
CA PRO A 22 1.76 9.35 0.45
C PRO A 22 3.03 9.89 -0.21
N GLU A 23 2.89 10.91 -1.05
CA GLU A 23 4.03 11.56 -1.71
C GLU A 23 5.09 12.07 -0.72
N THR A 24 4.65 12.58 0.44
CA THR A 24 5.53 12.99 1.55
C THR A 24 6.41 11.85 2.07
N ALA A 25 6.01 10.58 1.87
CA ALA A 25 6.80 9.43 2.26
C ALA A 25 8.05 9.22 1.40
N LEU A 26 8.14 9.86 0.23
CA LEU A 26 9.36 9.84 -0.59
C LEU A 26 10.52 10.57 0.07
N ASP A 27 10.21 11.59 0.88
CA ASP A 27 11.20 12.34 1.67
C ASP A 27 11.37 11.74 3.07
N ASP A 28 10.27 11.33 3.71
CA ASP A 28 10.28 10.76 5.06
C ASP A 28 9.36 9.53 5.17
N ALA A 29 9.97 8.34 5.22
CA ALA A 29 9.24 7.08 5.27
C ALA A 29 8.37 6.89 6.53
N THR A 30 8.44 7.75 7.54
CA THR A 30 7.52 7.72 8.70
C THR A 30 6.07 8.03 8.34
N TYR A 31 5.81 8.63 7.17
CA TYR A 31 4.45 8.85 6.66
C TYR A 31 3.81 7.61 6.05
N ILE A 32 4.57 6.53 5.83
CA ILE A 32 4.01 5.26 5.32
C ILE A 32 3.12 4.66 6.40
N ARG A 33 1.91 4.24 6.01
CA ARG A 33 0.96 3.56 6.89
C ARG A 33 0.62 2.20 6.34
N SER A 34 0.44 1.22 7.22
CA SER A 34 0.13 -0.15 6.84
C SER A 34 -0.90 -0.75 7.78
N PHE A 35 -1.91 -1.42 7.22
CA PHE A 35 -3.01 -2.03 7.98
C PHE A 35 -3.29 -3.43 7.44
N THR A 36 -3.64 -4.38 8.31
CA THR A 36 -3.98 -5.76 7.92
C THR A 36 -5.05 -6.35 8.82
N THR A 37 -6.10 -6.93 8.25
CA THR A 37 -7.18 -7.60 9.02
C THR A 37 -6.68 -8.83 9.77
N ALA A 38 -5.48 -9.34 9.45
CA ALA A 38 -4.85 -10.44 10.17
C ALA A 38 -4.44 -10.04 11.60
N SER A 39 -4.87 -10.81 12.60
CA SER A 39 -4.50 -10.60 13.99
C SER A 39 -3.18 -11.30 14.34
N SER A 40 -2.01 -10.66 14.14
CA SER A 40 -0.77 -11.20 14.75
C SER A 40 0.46 -10.28 14.76
N VAL A 41 1.41 -10.73 15.59
CA VAL A 41 2.85 -10.38 15.68
C VAL A 41 3.60 -10.48 14.34
N GLN A 42 3.03 -11.11 13.29
CA GLN A 42 3.67 -11.29 11.98
C GLN A 42 3.27 -10.26 10.92
N SER A 43 2.48 -9.24 11.27
CA SER A 43 2.04 -8.18 10.34
C SER A 43 3.20 -7.53 9.56
N LYS A 44 4.37 -7.34 10.17
CA LYS A 44 5.57 -6.81 9.48
C LYS A 44 6.05 -7.71 8.32
N HIS A 45 6.00 -9.03 8.50
CA HIS A 45 6.40 -9.99 7.46
C HIS A 45 5.37 -10.04 6.33
N GLU A 46 4.10 -9.88 6.65
CA GLU A 46 3.03 -9.74 5.67
C GLU A 46 3.24 -8.49 4.80
N PHE A 47 3.50 -7.33 5.41
CA PHE A 47 3.77 -6.09 4.65
C PHE A 47 5.06 -6.17 3.82
N HIS A 48 6.11 -6.80 4.34
CA HIS A 48 7.33 -7.05 3.57
C HIS A 48 7.07 -7.93 2.36
N THR A 49 6.37 -9.05 2.55
CA THR A 49 5.97 -9.93 1.44
C THR A 49 5.11 -9.19 0.43
N LEU A 50 4.15 -8.38 0.89
CA LEU A 50 3.26 -7.59 0.03
C LEU A 50 4.04 -6.60 -0.84
N ALA A 51 4.92 -5.79 -0.23
CA ALA A 51 5.75 -4.82 -0.95
C ALA A 51 6.73 -5.51 -1.92
N GLN A 52 7.32 -6.62 -1.51
CA GLN A 52 8.26 -7.39 -2.33
C GLN A 52 7.56 -8.00 -3.56
N ILE A 53 6.41 -8.65 -3.37
CA ILE A 53 5.63 -9.23 -4.49
C ILE A 53 5.17 -8.14 -5.44
N ALA A 54 4.69 -7.00 -4.92
CA ALA A 54 4.25 -5.89 -5.75
C ALA A 54 5.37 -5.34 -6.64
N LEU A 55 6.60 -5.21 -6.10
CA LEU A 55 7.75 -4.77 -6.87
C LEU A 55 8.17 -5.80 -7.92
N ILE A 56 8.23 -7.09 -7.58
CA ILE A 56 8.61 -8.17 -8.51
C ILE A 56 7.60 -8.26 -9.66
N GLN A 57 6.30 -8.31 -9.35
CA GLN A 57 5.26 -8.38 -10.38
C GLN A 57 5.26 -7.14 -11.28
N PHE A 58 5.61 -5.97 -10.76
CA PHE A 58 5.75 -4.77 -11.57
C PHE A 58 6.98 -4.84 -12.49
N ASP A 59 8.10 -5.35 -11.99
CA ASP A 59 9.33 -5.55 -12.77
C ASP A 59 9.14 -6.58 -13.89
N ASP A 60 8.32 -7.61 -13.66
CA ASP A 60 7.99 -8.67 -14.60
C ASP A 60 6.79 -8.32 -15.54
N ASP A 61 6.27 -7.08 -15.49
CA ASP A 61 5.06 -6.60 -16.22
C ASP A 61 3.78 -7.43 -15.95
N GLU A 62 3.73 -8.18 -14.84
CA GLU A 62 2.57 -8.98 -14.41
C GLU A 62 1.46 -8.13 -13.78
N ILE A 63 1.82 -6.98 -13.19
CA ILE A 63 0.85 -6.04 -12.59
C ILE A 63 1.06 -4.62 -13.12
N LYS A 64 -0.05 -3.94 -13.41
CA LYS A 64 -0.05 -2.54 -13.84
C LYS A 64 -0.80 -1.70 -12.81
N PRO A 65 -0.18 -0.66 -12.23
CA PRO A 65 -0.86 0.27 -11.36
C PRO A 65 -2.05 0.93 -12.06
N HIS A 66 -3.16 1.03 -11.35
CA HIS A 66 -4.32 1.80 -11.78
C HIS A 66 -4.09 3.26 -11.44
N GLU A 67 -4.03 4.10 -12.47
CA GLU A 67 -3.96 5.54 -12.28
C GLU A 67 -5.30 6.10 -11.83
N VAL A 68 -5.26 6.98 -10.83
CA VAL A 68 -6.45 7.65 -10.29
C VAL A 68 -6.27 9.16 -10.26
N ASP A 69 -7.33 9.88 -10.62
CA ASP A 69 -7.38 11.34 -10.59
C ASP A 69 -7.98 11.81 -9.26
N GLY A 70 -7.17 12.41 -8.39
CA GLY A 70 -7.58 12.82 -7.03
C GLY A 70 -7.24 11.82 -5.92
N GLY A 71 -7.53 12.22 -4.68
CA GLY A 71 -7.08 11.49 -3.49
C GLY A 71 -7.68 10.09 -3.33
N ILE A 72 -6.92 9.20 -2.71
CA ILE A 72 -7.34 7.85 -2.34
C ILE A 72 -7.72 7.86 -0.86
N ASN A 73 -8.98 7.54 -0.56
CA ASN A 73 -9.47 7.49 0.82
C ASN A 73 -9.36 6.06 1.35
N LEU A 74 -8.67 5.90 2.47
CA LEU A 74 -8.53 4.63 3.16
C LEU A 74 -9.35 4.67 4.45
N THR A 75 -10.35 3.82 4.56
CA THR A 75 -11.17 3.65 5.76
C THR A 75 -10.71 2.42 6.53
N VAL A 76 -10.28 2.59 7.79
CA VAL A 76 -9.90 1.50 8.70
C VAL A 76 -10.67 1.65 10.00
N ASP A 77 -11.52 0.68 10.35
CA ASP A 77 -12.33 0.69 11.59
C ASP A 77 -13.06 2.03 11.88
N ASN A 78 -13.59 2.64 10.82
CA ASN A 78 -14.27 3.96 10.79
C ASN A 78 -13.37 5.19 10.88
N GLU A 79 -12.05 5.04 10.92
CA GLU A 79 -11.11 6.14 10.71
C GLU A 79 -10.82 6.29 9.21
N VAL A 80 -10.84 7.52 8.72
CA VAL A 80 -10.53 7.83 7.32
C VAL A 80 -9.15 8.47 7.23
N PHE A 81 -8.30 7.90 6.40
CA PHE A 81 -6.99 8.40 6.04
C PHE A 81 -6.99 8.79 4.57
N VAL A 82 -6.59 10.01 4.26
CA VAL A 82 -6.56 10.49 2.88
C VAL A 82 -5.13 10.47 2.38
N VAL A 83 -4.91 9.78 1.26
CA VAL A 83 -3.69 9.89 0.45
C VAL A 83 -4.02 10.88 -0.68
N GLU A 84 -3.74 12.17 -0.46
CA GLU A 84 -4.04 13.23 -1.44
C GLU A 84 -3.27 13.05 -2.75
N SER A 85 -2.02 12.59 -2.63
CA SER A 85 -1.11 12.24 -3.71
C SER A 85 -0.21 11.11 -3.22
N GLY A 86 -0.03 10.05 -4.02
CA GLY A 86 0.84 8.94 -3.70
C GLY A 86 0.42 7.61 -4.33
N MET A 87 0.68 6.53 -3.61
CA MET A 87 0.36 5.15 -4.00
C MET A 87 -0.29 4.38 -2.84
N VAL A 88 -1.21 3.49 -3.18
CA VAL A 88 -1.76 2.49 -2.27
C VAL A 88 -1.58 1.09 -2.88
N ILE A 89 -0.98 0.18 -2.11
CA ILE A 89 -0.83 -1.24 -2.47
C ILE A 89 -1.83 -2.04 -1.64
N CYS A 90 -2.72 -2.77 -2.30
CA CYS A 90 -3.82 -3.49 -1.67
C CYS A 90 -3.73 -4.98 -1.95
N ARG A 91 -3.75 -5.79 -0.89
CA ARG A 91 -4.16 -7.19 -0.98
C ARG A 91 -5.67 -7.25 -0.80
N LEU A 92 -6.40 -7.72 -1.79
CA LEU A 92 -7.85 -7.89 -1.72
C LEU A 92 -8.23 -9.05 -0.79
N GLU A 93 -9.50 -9.11 -0.41
CA GLU A 93 -10.06 -10.29 0.29
C GLU A 93 -10.00 -11.58 -0.56
N SER A 94 -9.92 -11.46 -1.89
CA SER A 94 -9.70 -12.57 -2.83
C SER A 94 -8.24 -13.06 -2.87
N ASP A 95 -7.34 -12.42 -2.13
CA ASP A 95 -5.88 -12.59 -2.17
C ASP A 95 -5.19 -12.00 -3.42
N ASP A 96 -5.95 -11.37 -4.32
CA ASP A 96 -5.39 -10.64 -5.46
C ASP A 96 -4.65 -9.38 -5.01
N LEU A 97 -3.67 -8.96 -5.81
CA LEU A 97 -2.92 -7.72 -5.61
C LEU A 97 -3.46 -6.64 -6.55
N VAL A 98 -3.74 -5.46 -6.01
CA VAL A 98 -4.08 -4.27 -6.78
C VAL A 98 -3.25 -3.08 -6.29
N ILE A 99 -2.82 -2.23 -7.23
CA ILE A 99 -2.04 -1.03 -6.93
C ILE A 99 -2.79 0.18 -7.50
N TYR A 100 -3.02 1.20 -6.67
CA TYR A 100 -3.55 2.49 -7.09
C TYR A 100 -2.48 3.55 -6.94
N ILE A 101 -2.36 4.44 -7.92
CA ILE A 101 -1.39 5.53 -7.90
C ILE A 101 -2.00 6.79 -8.50
N ASN A 102 -1.67 7.95 -7.94
CA ASN A 102 -2.08 9.21 -8.55
C ASN A 102 -1.41 9.46 -9.91
N VAL A 103 -2.16 10.03 -10.85
CA VAL A 103 -1.68 10.37 -12.20
C VAL A 103 -0.39 11.19 -12.14
N GLY A 104 0.57 10.87 -13.02
CA GLY A 104 1.84 11.60 -13.15
C GLY A 104 2.92 11.23 -12.13
N GLN A 105 2.59 10.38 -11.14
CA GLN A 105 3.55 9.81 -10.22
C GLN A 105 4.30 8.63 -10.88
N SER A 106 5.50 8.33 -10.39
CA SER A 106 6.33 7.23 -10.93
C SER A 106 6.13 5.96 -10.10
N PRO A 107 5.46 4.91 -10.61
CA PRO A 107 5.15 3.73 -9.79
C PRO A 107 6.38 3.03 -9.22
N ARG A 108 7.44 2.93 -10.03
CA ARG A 108 8.72 2.35 -9.60
C ARG A 108 9.25 2.99 -8.31
N LYS A 109 9.23 4.33 -8.21
CA LYS A 109 9.76 5.03 -7.02
C LYS A 109 9.02 4.65 -5.74
N TYR A 110 7.69 4.54 -5.81
CA TYR A 110 6.86 4.19 -4.65
C TYR A 110 7.01 2.72 -4.26
N LEU A 111 7.08 1.81 -5.25
CA LEU A 111 7.31 0.38 -5.02
C LEU A 111 8.69 0.11 -4.40
N GLU A 112 9.74 0.79 -4.88
CA GLU A 112 11.07 0.69 -4.29
C GLU A 112 11.12 1.26 -2.88
N MET A 113 10.42 2.37 -2.62
CA MET A 113 10.33 2.99 -1.29
C MET A 113 9.61 2.07 -0.30
N SER A 114 8.46 1.52 -0.66
CA SER A 114 7.70 0.61 0.20
C SER A 114 8.47 -0.67 0.51
N ASN A 115 9.11 -1.27 -0.50
CA ASN A 115 9.96 -2.45 -0.31
C ASN A 115 11.12 -2.15 0.64
N ARG A 116 11.84 -1.03 0.43
CA ARG A 116 12.94 -0.62 1.31
C ARG A 116 12.48 -0.36 2.74
N TYR A 117 11.34 0.31 2.92
CA TYR A 117 10.76 0.58 4.23
C TYR A 117 10.43 -0.73 4.96
N CYS A 118 9.69 -1.64 4.33
CA CYS A 118 9.31 -2.90 4.94
C CYS A 118 10.52 -3.81 5.22
N THR A 119 11.53 -3.83 4.34
CA THR A 119 12.78 -4.60 4.59
C THR A 119 13.52 -4.06 5.81
N ARG A 120 13.59 -2.73 5.98
CA ARG A 120 14.19 -2.13 7.18
C ARG A 120 13.37 -2.45 8.43
N TRP A 121 12.05 -2.40 8.34
CA TRP A 121 11.16 -2.64 9.48
C TRP A 121 11.28 -4.06 10.02
N VAL A 122 11.37 -5.07 9.14
CA VAL A 122 11.59 -6.47 9.54
C VAL A 122 12.99 -6.68 10.13
N ARG A 123 14.03 -6.02 9.59
CA ARG A 123 15.41 -6.16 10.09
C ARG A 123 15.63 -5.58 11.48
N LEU A 124 14.88 -4.54 11.85
CA LEU A 124 14.96 -3.92 13.17
C LEU A 124 14.29 -4.76 14.27
N ASP A 125 13.60 -5.85 13.92
CA ASP A 125 12.94 -6.77 14.86
C ASP A 125 13.83 -7.93 15.30
N VAL A 126 15.12 -7.93 14.95
CA VAL A 126 16.11 -8.87 15.50
C VAL A 126 16.63 -8.31 16.82
N GLN A 127 15.87 -8.47 17.89
CA GLN A 127 16.35 -8.36 19.28
C GLN A 127 15.78 -9.47 20.15
#